data_AF-A0A9E1XW31-F1
#
_entry.id   AF-A0A9E1XW31-F1
#
_cell.length_a   1.000
_cell.length_b   1.000
_cell.length_c   1.000
_cell.angle_alpha   90.00
_cell.angle_beta   90.00
_cell.angle_gamma   90.00
#
_symmetry.space_group_name_H-M   'P 1'
#
loop_
_entity.id
_entity.type
_entity.pdbx_description
1 polymer ?
#
loop_
_entity_poly.entity_id
_entity_poly.type
_entity_poly.pdbx_seq_one_letter_code
_entity_poly.pdbx_strand_id
1 'polypeptide(L)' 'RRTLFEYIEVWYNRKRLHSSLGYLSPAQFAKQNSDIYALHLTG' A
#
# COMPACT_ATOMS: atom_id res chain seq x y z
N ARG A 1 11.18 -18.09 11.54
CA ARG A 1 9.85 -17.63 11.06
C ARG A 1 9.69 -16.10 11.03
N ARG A 2 10.33 -15.30 11.90
CA ARG A 2 10.28 -13.81 11.83
C ARG A 2 10.83 -13.23 10.52
N THR A 3 11.93 -13.77 10.01
CA THR A 3 12.59 -13.29 8.78
C THR A 3 11.69 -13.30 7.54
N LEU A 4 10.81 -14.31 7.39
CA LEU A 4 9.87 -14.37 6.28
C LEU A 4 8.77 -13.32 6.42
N PHE A 5 8.26 -13.13 7.63
CA PHE A 5 7.24 -12.13 7.90
C PHE A 5 7.77 -10.71 7.65
N GLU A 6 8.96 -10.40 8.17
CA GLU A 6 9.66 -9.15 7.92
C GLU A 6 9.91 -8.93 6.43
N TYR A 7 10.36 -9.96 5.69
CA TYR A 7 10.52 -9.87 4.24
C TYR A 7 9.19 -9.57 3.53
N ILE A 8 8.09 -10.20 3.95
CA ILE A 8 6.78 -9.97 3.35
C ILE A 8 6.31 -8.53 3.57
N GLU A 9 6.39 -8.03 4.82
CA GLU A 9 5.92 -6.69 5.16
C GLU A 9 6.82 -5.57 4.65
N VAL A 10 8.14 -5.72 4.81
CA VAL A 10 9.11 -4.67 4.51
C VAL A 10 9.46 -4.63 3.03
N TRP A 11 9.51 -5.77 2.32
CA TRP A 11 9.98 -5.81 0.93
C TRP A 11 8.91 -6.24 -0.06
N TYR A 12 8.25 -7.37 0.17
CA TYR A 12 7.35 -7.96 -0.82
C TYR A 12 6.09 -7.12 -1.05
N ASN A 13 5.39 -6.74 0.02
CA ASN A 13 4.15 -5.94 -0.06
C ASN A 13 4.39 -4.53 -0.61
N ARG A 14 5.62 -3.99 -0.55
CA ARG A 14 5.95 -2.70 -1.16
C ARG A 14 6.11 -2.78 -2.68
N LYS A 15 6.56 -3.93 -3.19
CA LYS A 15 6.94 -4.11 -4.59
C LYS A 15 5.89 -4.86 -5.42
N ARG A 16 5.04 -5.67 -4.78
CA ARG A 16 4.02 -6.45 -5.49
C ARG A 16 2.94 -5.53 -6.06
N LEU A 17 2.79 -5.54 -7.37
CA LEU A 17 1.67 -4.89 -8.06
C LEU A 17 0.49 -5.84 -8.14
N HIS A 18 -0.70 -5.32 -7.87
CA HIS A 18 -1.94 -6.09 -7.98
C HIS A 18 -2.81 -5.51 -9.09
N SER A 19 -3.16 -6.33 -10.08
CA SER A 19 -4.06 -5.93 -11.17
C SER A 19 -5.42 -5.47 -10.66
N SER A 20 -5.92 -6.09 -9.58
CA SER A 20 -7.16 -5.68 -8.89
C SER A 20 -7.07 -4.32 -8.20
N LEU A 21 -5.86 -3.83 -7.89
CA LEU A 21 -5.62 -2.50 -7.33
C LEU A 21 -5.20 -1.49 -8.41
N GLY A 22 -5.40 -1.81 -9.69
CA GLY A 22 -4.98 -0.94 -10.80
C GLY A 22 -3.47 -0.89 -10.99
N TYR A 23 -2.78 -2.00 -10.72
CA TYR A 23 -1.31 -2.10 -10.72
C TYR A 23 -0.64 -1.20 -9.68
N LEU A 24 -1.28 -1.03 -8.53
CA LEU A 24 -0.69 -0.40 -7.35
C LEU A 24 -0.22 -1.46 -6.35
N SER A 25 0.81 -1.12 -5.58
CA SER A 25 1.15 -1.90 -4.40
C SER A 25 0.20 -1.59 -3.24
N PRO A 26 0.02 -2.50 -2.28
CA PRO A 26 -0.76 -2.26 -1.07
C PRO A 26 -0.42 -0.94 -0.36
N ALA A 27 0.86 -0.57 -0.29
CA ALA A 27 1.29 0.70 0.31
C ALA A 27 0.87 1.92 -0.52
N GLN A 28 0.94 1.83 -1.85
CA GLN A 28 0.49 2.90 -2.75
C GLN A 28 -1.03 3.05 -2.71
N PHE A 29 -1.76 1.95 -2.69
CA PHE A 29 -3.22 1.94 -2.56
C PHE A 29 -3.69 2.56 -1.25
N ALA A 30 -3.05 2.21 -0.13
CA ALA A 30 -3.35 2.81 1.18
C ALA A 30 -3.06 4.32 1.19
N LYS A 31 -1.94 4.75 0.60
CA LYS A 31 -1.59 6.18 0.49
C LYS A 31 -2.61 6.94 -0.36
N GLN A 32 -3.00 6.40 -1.51
CA GLN A 32 -3.98 7.04 -2.39
C GLN A 32 -5.35 7.20 -1.71
N ASN A 33 -5.80 6.20 -0.96
CA ASN A 33 -7.02 6.33 -0.15
C ASN A 33 -6.87 7.38 0.96
N SER A 34 -5.73 7.42 1.66
CA SER A 34 -5.47 8.46 2.67
C SER A 34 -5.46 9.87 2.07
N ASP A 35 -4.88 10.05 0.88
CA ASP A 35 -4.84 11.34 0.19
C ASP A 35 -6.26 11.80 -0.19
N ILE A 36 -7.16 10.87 -0.55
CA ILE A 36 -8.59 11.17 -0.79
C ILE A 36 -9.30 11.66 0.48
N TYR A 37 -9.07 11.01 1.63
CA TYR A 37 -9.68 11.45 2.90
C TYR A 37 -9.09 12.78 3.39
N ALA A 38 -7.78 13.01 3.22
CA ALA A 38 -7.12 14.25 3.61
C ALA A 38 -7.61 15.46 2.79
N LEU A 39 -7.81 15.29 1.48
CA LEU A 39 -8.33 16.35 0.61
C LEU A 39 -9.78 16.74 0.92
N HIS A 40 -10.59 15.83 1.48
CA HIS A 40 -11.98 16.12 1.86
C HIS A 40 -12.13 16.81 3.22
N LEU A 41 -11.11 16.77 4.09
CA LEU A 41 -11.16 17.32 5.45
C LEU A 41 -10.57 18.74 5.57
N THR A 42 -10.00 19.28 4.48
CA THR A 42 -9.41 20.63 4.44
C THR A 42 -10.29 21.67 3.72
N GLY A 43 -11.57 21.34 3.48
CA GLY A 43 -12.56 22.21 2.86
C GLY A 43 -13.51 22.84 3.87
#